data_AF-A0A2G9R6Y0-F1
#
_entry.id   AF-A0A2G9R6Y0-F1
#
_cell.length_a   1.000
_cell.length_b   1.000
_cell.length_c   1.000
_cell.angle_alpha   90.00
_cell.angle_beta   90.00
_cell.angle_gamma   90.00
#
_symmetry.space_group_name_H-M   'P 1'
#
loop_
_entity.id
_entity.type
_entity.pdbx_description
1 polymer ?
#
loop_
_entity_poly.entity_id
_entity_poly.type
_entity_poly.pdbx_seq_one_letter_code
_entity_poly.pdbx_strand_id
1 'polypeptide(L)'
;MSDTHYQHLLHNFQSKEELKEFLLKIFCVFRNLLKLSVFPPDWTVMRLLASNIIVTTIQYVSPAVHKNFCEGDFDFKVWNSYFSLAVLFINQPSLQMENFAAGKRRRILDKCGIRYFG
;
A
#
# COMPACT_ATOMS: atom_id res chain seq x y z
N MET A 1 -9.15 -9.17 6.93
CA MET A 1 -8.82 -10.00 5.74
C MET A 1 -8.06 -11.21 6.24
N SER A 2 -8.64 -12.41 6.21
CA SER A 2 -7.87 -13.65 6.36
C SER A 2 -7.29 -14.02 5.00
N ASP A 3 -6.17 -14.75 4.98
CA ASP A 3 -5.51 -15.21 3.75
C ASP A 3 -6.50 -15.90 2.80
N THR A 4 -7.42 -16.69 3.35
CA THR A 4 -8.49 -17.39 2.63
C THR A 4 -9.41 -16.48 1.81
N HIS A 5 -9.76 -15.28 2.31
CA HIS A 5 -10.61 -14.35 1.57
C HIS A 5 -9.87 -13.71 0.39
N TYR A 6 -8.56 -13.48 0.55
CA TYR A 6 -7.72 -12.94 -0.51
C TYR A 6 -7.47 -13.97 -1.62
N GLN A 7 -7.20 -15.23 -1.26
CA GLN A 7 -7.05 -16.30 -2.25
C GLN A 7 -8.34 -16.53 -3.05
N HIS A 8 -9.50 -16.51 -2.40
CA HIS A 8 -10.79 -16.58 -3.12
C HIS A 8 -10.99 -15.39 -4.06
N LEU A 9 -10.63 -14.18 -3.64
CA LEU A 9 -10.68 -13.00 -4.52
C LEU A 9 -9.78 -13.17 -5.75
N LEU A 10 -8.55 -13.65 -5.57
CA LEU A 10 -7.63 -13.89 -6.68
C LEU A 10 -8.12 -14.98 -7.63
N HIS A 11 -8.79 -16.01 -7.11
CA HIS A 11 -9.34 -17.10 -7.91
C HIS A 11 -10.58 -16.66 -8.73
N ASN A 12 -11.22 -15.54 -8.38
CA ASN A 12 -12.39 -15.04 -9.12
C ASN A 12 -12.03 -14.36 -10.44
N PHE A 13 -10.77 -14.03 -10.68
CA PHE A 13 -10.34 -13.45 -11.96
C PHE A 13 -10.25 -14.54 -13.03
N GLN A 14 -10.96 -14.33 -14.15
CA GLN A 14 -11.05 -15.30 -15.23
C GLN A 14 -9.85 -15.22 -16.18
N SER A 15 -9.10 -14.11 -16.14
CA SER A 15 -7.92 -13.92 -16.98
C SER A 15 -6.82 -13.10 -16.28
N LYS A 16 -5.59 -13.24 -16.80
CA LYS A 16 -4.44 -12.42 -16.39
C LYS A 16 -4.65 -10.93 -16.66
N GLU A 17 -5.39 -10.58 -17.72
CA GLU A 17 -5.68 -9.18 -18.07
C GLU A 17 -6.69 -8.55 -17.08
N GLU A 18 -7.69 -9.30 -16.60
CA GLU A 18 -8.60 -8.81 -15.56
C GLU A 18 -7.85 -8.53 -14.24
N LEU A 19 -6.96 -9.43 -13.84
CA LEU A 19 -6.11 -9.25 -12.65
C LEU A 19 -5.22 -8.00 -12.81
N LYS A 20 -4.65 -7.80 -14.00
CA LYS A 20 -3.85 -6.61 -14.32
C LYS A 20 -4.65 -5.33 -14.22
N GLU A 21 -5.83 -5.27 -14.83
CA GLU A 21 -6.70 -4.09 -14.73
C GLU A 21 -7.06 -3.77 -13.29
N PHE A 22 -7.40 -4.79 -12.51
CA PHE A 22 -7.72 -4.65 -11.09
C PHE A 22 -6.54 -4.07 -10.30
N LEU A 23 -5.34 -4.63 -10.46
CA LEU A 23 -4.12 -4.15 -9.80
C LEU A 23 -3.83 -2.68 -10.19
N LEU A 24 -3.92 -2.34 -11.47
CA LEU A 24 -3.71 -0.97 -11.95
C LEU A 24 -4.74 0.01 -11.38
N LYS A 25 -6.01 -0.39 -11.27
CA LYS A 25 -7.08 0.41 -10.64
C LYS A 25 -6.78 0.64 -9.15
N ILE A 26 -6.38 -0.39 -8.41
CA ILE A 26 -5.98 -0.25 -7.01
C ILE A 26 -4.78 0.68 -6.85
N PHE A 27 -3.72 0.50 -7.66
CA PHE A 27 -2.54 1.36 -7.58
C PHE A 27 -2.86 2.82 -7.93
N CYS A 28 -3.79 3.05 -8.86
CA CYS A 28 -4.29 4.39 -9.18
C CYS A 28 -5.01 5.03 -7.97
N VAL A 29 -5.91 4.30 -7.32
CA VAL A 29 -6.61 4.78 -6.12
C VAL A 29 -5.61 5.11 -5.01
N PHE A 30 -4.64 4.23 -4.74
CA PHE A 30 -3.60 4.50 -3.73
C PHE A 30 -2.73 5.70 -4.08
N ARG A 31 -2.33 5.85 -5.35
CA ARG A 31 -1.61 7.03 -5.82
C ARG A 31 -2.38 8.31 -5.55
N ASN A 32 -3.68 8.32 -5.83
CA ASN A 32 -4.54 9.47 -5.58
C ASN A 32 -4.64 9.76 -4.08
N LEU A 33 -4.81 8.74 -3.25
CA LEU A 33 -4.84 8.90 -1.78
C LEU A 33 -3.51 9.43 -1.21
N LEU A 34 -2.36 9.05 -1.80
CA LEU A 34 -1.05 9.51 -1.34
C LEU A 34 -0.71 10.94 -1.80
N LYS A 35 -1.15 11.33 -3.01
CA LYS A 35 -0.87 12.64 -3.61
C LYS A 35 -1.83 13.73 -3.17
N LEU A 36 -3.09 13.38 -2.99
CA LEU A 36 -4.09 14.33 -2.54
C LEU A 36 -3.87 14.56 -1.04
N SER A 37 -3.86 15.82 -0.60
CA SER A 37 -4.07 16.19 0.80
C SER A 37 -5.51 15.91 1.22
N VAL A 38 -6.02 14.70 0.93
CA VAL A 38 -7.39 14.24 1.27
C VAL A 38 -7.65 14.45 2.76
N PHE A 39 -6.59 14.29 3.54
CA PHE A 39 -6.59 14.54 4.96
C PHE A 39 -5.85 15.85 5.27
N PRO A 40 -6.47 16.76 6.03
CA PRO A 40 -5.78 17.93 6.58
C PRO A 40 -4.49 17.55 7.31
N PRO A 41 -3.48 18.45 7.38
CA PRO A 41 -2.23 18.18 8.10
C PRO A 41 -2.43 17.69 9.54
N ASP A 42 -3.46 18.19 10.21
CA ASP A 42 -3.78 17.89 11.61
C ASP A 42 -4.41 16.49 11.81
N TRP A 43 -4.83 15.84 10.73
CA TRP A 43 -5.42 14.50 10.74
C TRP A 43 -4.35 13.41 10.65
N THR A 44 -3.30 13.54 11.46
CA THR A 44 -2.14 12.64 11.44
C THR A 44 -2.53 11.17 11.60
N VAL A 45 -3.53 10.87 12.44
CA VAL A 45 -4.00 9.48 12.66
C VAL A 45 -4.61 8.90 11.39
N MET A 46 -5.44 9.67 10.68
CA MET A 46 -6.07 9.21 9.42
C MET A 46 -5.03 9.08 8.31
N ARG A 47 -4.07 10.00 8.24
CA ARG A 47 -2.94 9.92 7.31
C ARG A 47 -2.12 8.65 7.54
N LEU A 48 -1.78 8.36 8.79
CA LEU A 48 -1.02 7.16 9.13
C LEU A 48 -1.82 5.87 8.90
N LEU A 49 -3.11 5.87 9.23
CA LEU A 49 -3.98 4.72 8.95
C LEU A 49 -4.06 4.44 7.45
N ALA A 50 -4.23 5.48 6.62
CA ALA A 50 -4.23 5.34 5.17
C ALA A 50 -2.88 4.82 4.65
N SER A 51 -1.76 5.36 5.14
CA SER A 51 -0.42 4.84 4.81
C SER A 51 -0.28 3.37 5.20
N ASN A 52 -0.75 2.97 6.39
CA ASN A 52 -0.69 1.58 6.85
C ASN A 52 -1.55 0.64 5.98
N ILE A 53 -2.76 1.05 5.61
CA ILE A 53 -3.63 0.29 4.70
C ILE A 53 -2.96 0.10 3.34
N ILE A 54 -2.33 1.14 2.81
CA ILE A 54 -1.65 1.10 1.52
C ILE A 54 -0.47 0.13 1.56
N VAL A 55 0.44 0.24 2.55
CA VAL A 55 1.60 -0.66 2.63
C VAL A 55 1.19 -2.11 2.87
N THR A 56 0.19 -2.33 3.75
CA THR A 56 -0.32 -3.68 4.02
C THR A 56 -0.90 -4.27 2.73
N THR A 57 -1.70 -3.51 1.98
CA THR A 57 -2.31 -4.00 0.74
C THR A 57 -1.26 -4.24 -0.34
N ILE A 58 -0.27 -3.37 -0.50
CA ILE A 58 0.88 -3.56 -1.42
C ILE A 58 1.61 -4.86 -1.09
N GLN A 59 1.86 -5.14 0.19
CA GLN A 59 2.49 -6.39 0.64
C GLN A 59 1.64 -7.62 0.30
N TYR A 60 0.32 -7.55 0.50
CA TYR A 60 -0.60 -8.63 0.13
C TYR A 60 -0.65 -8.90 -1.38
N VAL A 61 -0.57 -7.85 -2.21
CA VAL A 61 -0.59 -8.01 -3.68
C VAL A 61 0.77 -8.32 -4.29
N SER A 62 1.87 -8.08 -3.58
CA SER A 62 3.24 -8.32 -4.07
C SER A 62 3.45 -9.76 -4.60
N PRO A 63 3.01 -10.83 -3.92
CA PRO A 63 3.15 -12.19 -4.46
C PRO A 63 2.38 -12.40 -5.77
N ALA A 64 1.19 -11.79 -5.90
CA ALA A 64 0.40 -11.88 -7.12
C ALA A 64 1.05 -11.09 -8.27
N VAL A 65 1.64 -9.92 -7.98
CA VAL A 65 2.41 -9.14 -8.96
C VAL A 65 3.63 -9.95 -9.42
N HIS A 66 4.39 -10.51 -8.49
CA HIS A 66 5.60 -11.28 -8.81
C HIS A 66 5.28 -12.54 -9.62
N LYS A 67 4.35 -13.38 -9.12
CA LYS A 67 4.00 -14.65 -9.76
C LYS A 67 3.42 -14.47 -11.16
N ASN A 68 2.58 -13.45 -11.36
CA ASN A 68 1.85 -13.31 -12.63
C ASN A 68 2.54 -12.37 -13.62
N PHE A 69 3.39 -11.44 -13.19
CA PHE A 69 3.92 -10.37 -14.07
C PHE A 69 5.43 -10.17 -13.99
N CYS A 70 6.20 -11.08 -13.35
CA CYS A 70 7.66 -11.00 -13.27
C CYS A 70 8.37 -11.99 -14.17
N GLU A 71 8.10 -13.29 -13.98
CA GLU A 71 8.83 -14.37 -14.65
C GLU A 71 8.11 -14.81 -15.93
N GLY A 72 8.84 -14.85 -17.05
CA GLY A 72 8.35 -15.37 -18.35
C GLY A 72 7.39 -14.45 -19.13
N ASP A 73 6.70 -13.53 -18.47
CA ASP A 73 5.77 -12.58 -19.11
C ASP A 73 5.67 -11.29 -18.30
N PHE A 74 6.74 -10.49 -18.40
CA PHE A 74 6.93 -9.25 -17.67
C PHE A 74 5.98 -8.16 -18.17
N ASP A 75 5.14 -7.64 -17.27
CA ASP A 75 4.27 -6.49 -17.59
C ASP A 75 4.86 -5.18 -17.07
N PHE A 76 5.43 -4.42 -17.99
CA PHE A 76 6.04 -3.11 -17.69
C PHE A 76 5.05 -2.15 -17.01
N LYS A 77 3.78 -2.15 -17.40
CA LYS A 77 2.79 -1.19 -16.91
C LYS A 77 2.44 -1.46 -15.45
N VAL A 78 2.25 -2.74 -15.09
CA VAL A 78 2.02 -3.17 -13.70
C VAL A 78 3.21 -2.81 -12.83
N TRP A 79 4.42 -3.19 -13.24
CA TRP A 79 5.64 -2.93 -12.46
C TRP A 79 5.96 -1.44 -12.33
N ASN A 80 5.84 -0.67 -13.42
CA ASN A 80 6.05 0.76 -13.37
C ASN A 80 5.06 1.45 -12.40
N SER A 81 3.80 1.03 -12.41
CA SER A 81 2.79 1.54 -11.48
C SER A 81 3.10 1.15 -10.03
N TYR A 82 3.49 -0.11 -9.80
CA TYR A 82 3.87 -0.64 -8.49
C TYR A 82 5.07 0.11 -7.88
N PHE A 83 6.17 0.24 -8.63
CA PHE A 83 7.36 0.96 -8.16
C PHE A 83 7.10 2.45 -7.97
N SER A 84 6.37 3.09 -8.89
CA SER A 84 5.96 4.49 -8.72
C SER A 84 5.19 4.71 -7.41
N LEU A 85 4.31 3.76 -7.05
CA LEU A 85 3.55 3.83 -5.82
C LEU A 85 4.44 3.65 -4.59
N ALA A 86 5.40 2.73 -4.63
CA ALA A 86 6.39 2.55 -3.56
C ALA A 86 7.23 3.81 -3.34
N VAL A 87 7.69 4.46 -4.41
CA VAL A 87 8.43 5.73 -4.34
C VAL A 87 7.57 6.84 -3.74
N LEU A 88 6.31 6.98 -4.16
CA LEU A 88 5.39 7.96 -3.58
C LEU A 88 5.13 7.71 -2.09
N PHE A 89 5.03 6.43 -1.70
CA PHE A 89 4.84 6.04 -0.32
C PHE A 89 6.04 6.44 0.54
N ILE A 90 7.26 6.05 0.15
CA ILE A 90 8.50 6.35 0.91
C ILE A 90 8.72 7.87 1.07
N ASN A 91 8.36 8.65 0.04
CA ASN A 91 8.50 10.10 0.06
C ASN A 91 7.35 10.83 0.81
N GLN A 92 6.45 10.13 1.50
CA GLN A 92 5.37 10.79 2.22
C GLN A 92 5.87 11.58 3.45
N PRO A 93 5.51 12.88 3.58
CA PRO A 93 5.88 13.69 4.75
C PRO A 93 5.32 13.14 6.07
N SER A 94 4.21 12.40 6.04
CA SER A 94 3.60 11.77 7.22
C SER A 94 4.43 10.64 7.82
N LEU A 95 5.38 10.07 7.07
CA LEU A 95 6.32 9.05 7.55
C LEU A 95 7.58 9.66 8.19
N GLN A 96 7.81 10.96 8.03
CA GLN A 96 8.92 11.70 8.63
C GLN A 96 8.61 12.02 10.11
N MET A 97 8.60 10.95 10.93
CA MET A 97 8.24 11.02 12.35
C MET A 97 9.19 11.86 13.22
N GLU A 98 10.30 12.35 12.66
CA GLU A 98 11.24 13.24 13.34
C GLU A 98 10.62 14.54 13.82
N ASN A 99 9.54 15.03 13.18
CA ASN A 99 8.84 16.24 13.58
C ASN A 99 7.80 16.05 14.72
N PHE A 100 7.57 14.82 15.20
CA PHE A 100 6.62 14.58 16.28
C PHE A 100 7.32 14.56 17.65
N ALA A 101 6.78 15.33 18.60
CA ALA A 101 7.16 15.27 20.00
C ALA A 101 7.06 13.84 20.56
N ALA A 102 8.02 13.44 21.40
CA ALA A 102 8.23 12.07 21.87
C ALA A 102 6.96 11.38 22.44
N GLY A 103 6.08 12.14 23.09
CA GLY A 103 4.83 11.62 23.67
C GLY A 103 3.75 11.21 22.65
N LYS A 104 3.80 11.72 21.41
CA LYS A 104 2.85 11.37 20.33
C LYS A 104 3.34 10.16 19.52
N ARG A 105 4.67 9.96 19.42
CA ARG A 105 5.29 8.76 18.83
C ARG A 105 4.84 7.48 19.54
N ARG A 106 4.90 7.46 20.89
CA ARG A 106 4.55 6.26 21.68
C ARG A 106 3.07 5.87 21.55
N ARG A 107 2.15 6.83 21.53
CA ARG A 107 0.71 6.57 21.31
C ARG A 107 0.36 6.11 19.90
N ILE A 108 1.10 6.58 18.90
CA ILE A 108 0.93 6.17 17.51
C ILE A 108 1.43 4.74 17.29
N LEU A 109 2.58 4.38 17.88
CA LEU A 109 3.11 3.02 17.87
C LEU A 109 2.17 2.03 18.57
N ASP A 110 1.63 2.41 19.73
CA ASP A 110 0.71 1.57 20.50
C ASP A 110 -0.67 1.38 19.83
N LYS A 111 -1.19 2.39 19.11
CA LYS A 111 -2.49 2.29 18.41
C LYS A 111 -2.42 1.69 17.02
N CYS A 112 -1.30 1.86 16.30
CA CYS A 112 -1.18 1.39 14.91
C CYS A 112 -0.46 0.03 14.78
N GLY A 113 -0.04 -0.60 15.89
CA GLY A 113 0.50 -1.96 15.87
C GLY A 113 1.80 -2.10 15.09
N ILE A 114 2.53 -0.99 14.87
CA ILE A 114 3.87 -1.03 14.29
C ILE A 114 4.81 -1.53 15.40
N ARG A 115 4.83 -2.86 15.59
CA ARG A 115 5.87 -3.52 16.37
C ARG A 115 7.18 -3.33 15.62
N TYR A 116 8.12 -2.64 16.26
CA TYR A 116 9.52 -2.74 15.91
C TYR A 116 9.88 -4.24 15.89
N PHE A 117 10.25 -4.75 14.71
CA PHE A 117 11.05 -5.96 14.63
C PHE A 117 12.45 -5.57 15.09
N GLY A 118 12.73 -5.85 16.37
CA GLY A 118 14.08 -6.01 16.90
C GLY A 118 14.38 -7.49 17.02
#